data_AF-A0A414U9D2-F1
#
_entry.id   AF-A0A414U9D2-F1
#
_cell.length_a   1.000
_cell.length_b   1.000
_cell.length_c   1.000
_cell.angle_alpha   90.00
_cell.angle_beta   90.00
_cell.angle_gamma   90.00
#
_symmetry.space_group_name_H-M   'P 1'
#
loop_
_entity.id
_entity.type
_entity.pdbx_description
1 polymer ?
#
loop_
_entity_poly.entity_id
_entity_poly.type
_entity_poly.pdbx_seq_one_letter_code
_entity_poly.pdbx_strand_id
1 'polypeptide(L)'
;MDGYTLNAARTIREYESSIQRPKAERMINDSILSALLRGDELPEMDVKAIRQYGIQCSEYLDFGYDVDASLSGMLSPHAVLEPRPNTPYVFRRAGFDNLPFIYTQRHLRNAIAPKEADNHQHGLTIEQIKALPEKLEEPVVVFDQPNYTVNGRSFEGKGVAAVLDMYDPDGVPVIAYFFPNGYGTKTNDNGCSNVIASLYGRDNFTSYLARAANEEKILYIDSEKYEQMEKELPRYGGTRFPPALAALSMDIIIPSSYICKMKAEINPKLSDREREHNSLNRTMHIKIADSRRNRLAQDRDKPRNINLRYDDDNHDSQ
;
A
#
# COMPACT_ATOMS: atom_id res chain seq x y z
N MET A 1 16.38 -16.82 -29.41
CA MET A 1 15.60 -16.14 -28.34
C MET A 1 16.46 -15.96 -27.09
N ASP A 2 16.39 -14.81 -26.41
CA ASP A 2 17.21 -14.58 -25.21
C ASP A 2 16.61 -15.19 -23.93
N GLY A 3 17.48 -15.56 -22.99
CA GLY A 3 17.07 -16.20 -21.73
C GLY A 3 16.19 -15.31 -20.85
N TYR A 4 16.26 -13.99 -21.02
CA TYR A 4 15.45 -13.01 -20.29
C TYR A 4 13.96 -13.16 -20.58
N THR A 5 13.59 -13.36 -21.84
CA THR A 5 12.17 -13.50 -22.24
C THR A 5 11.57 -14.80 -21.70
N LEU A 6 12.32 -15.90 -21.79
CA LEU A 6 11.87 -17.18 -21.25
C LEU A 6 11.72 -17.13 -19.73
N ASN A 7 12.64 -16.44 -19.02
CA ASN A 7 12.54 -16.27 -17.57
C ASN A 7 11.29 -15.46 -17.20
N ALA A 8 11.06 -14.32 -17.86
CA ALA A 8 9.86 -13.51 -17.64
C ALA A 8 8.57 -14.31 -17.86
N ALA A 9 8.49 -15.11 -18.93
CA ALA A 9 7.34 -15.96 -19.19
C ALA A 9 7.11 -17.03 -18.11
N ARG A 10 8.19 -17.59 -17.53
CA ARG A 10 8.09 -18.53 -16.40
C ARG A 10 7.58 -17.82 -15.14
N THR A 11 8.10 -16.64 -14.83
CA THR A 11 7.63 -15.83 -13.70
C THR A 11 6.14 -15.48 -13.83
N ILE A 12 5.69 -15.06 -15.01
CA ILE A 12 4.26 -14.81 -15.28
C ILE A 12 3.43 -16.06 -15.00
N ARG A 13 3.86 -17.21 -15.52
CA ARG A 13 3.14 -18.48 -15.32
C ARG A 13 3.06 -18.89 -13.87
N GLU A 14 4.13 -18.69 -13.12
CA GLU A 14 4.18 -18.99 -11.69
C GLU A 14 3.20 -18.08 -10.93
N TYR A 15 3.23 -16.77 -11.20
CA TYR A 15 2.29 -15.81 -10.63
C TYR A 15 0.83 -16.16 -10.95
N GLU A 16 0.50 -16.30 -12.23
CA GLU A 16 -0.86 -16.62 -12.67
C GLU A 16 -1.34 -17.96 -12.08
N SER A 17 -0.44 -18.90 -11.81
CA SER A 17 -0.79 -20.16 -11.14
C SER A 17 -0.99 -19.97 -9.64
N SER A 18 -0.21 -19.11 -8.98
CA SER A 18 -0.32 -18.86 -7.53
C SER A 18 -1.60 -18.12 -7.14
N ILE A 19 -2.19 -17.35 -8.07
CA ILE A 19 -3.51 -16.72 -7.92
C ILE A 19 -4.65 -17.54 -8.57
N GLN A 20 -4.36 -18.77 -9.03
CA GLN A 20 -5.31 -19.64 -9.73
C GLN A 20 -6.01 -18.99 -10.93
N ARG A 21 -5.31 -18.13 -11.69
CA ARG A 21 -5.86 -17.48 -12.88
C ARG A 21 -6.42 -18.51 -13.87
N PRO A 22 -7.66 -18.34 -14.36
CA PRO A 22 -8.26 -19.22 -15.35
C PRO A 22 -7.37 -19.36 -16.58
N LYS A 23 -7.23 -20.59 -17.11
CA LYS A 23 -6.33 -20.86 -18.25
C LYS A 23 -6.61 -19.99 -19.48
N ALA A 24 -7.88 -19.62 -19.68
CA ALA A 24 -8.31 -18.77 -20.80
C ALA A 24 -7.85 -17.31 -20.67
N GLU A 25 -7.56 -16.84 -19.45
CA GLU A 25 -7.15 -15.46 -19.14
C GLU A 25 -5.63 -15.33 -18.99
N ARG A 26 -4.89 -16.44 -19.08
CA ARG A 26 -3.43 -16.42 -18.90
C ARG A 26 -2.74 -15.78 -20.09
N MET A 27 -1.87 -14.80 -19.82
CA MET A 27 -1.06 -14.14 -20.83
C MET A 27 -0.12 -15.13 -21.51
N ILE A 28 0.53 -16.00 -20.72
CA ILE A 28 1.38 -17.05 -21.23
C ILE A 28 0.56 -18.35 -21.25
N ASN A 29 0.08 -18.75 -22.43
CA ASN A 29 -0.58 -20.05 -22.61
C ASN A 29 0.44 -21.17 -22.95
N ASP A 30 -0.04 -22.42 -23.04
CA ASP A 30 0.81 -23.59 -23.32
C ASP A 30 1.54 -23.48 -24.67
N SER A 31 0.88 -22.87 -25.67
CA SER A 31 1.44 -22.67 -27.00
C SER A 31 2.59 -21.67 -27.00
N ILE A 32 2.40 -20.52 -26.36
CA ILE A 32 3.43 -19.48 -26.23
C ILE A 32 4.63 -20.03 -25.46
N LEU A 33 4.40 -20.68 -24.31
CA LEU A 33 5.49 -21.27 -23.54
C LEU A 33 6.28 -22.32 -24.34
N SER A 34 5.59 -23.16 -25.12
CA SER A 34 6.23 -24.16 -25.97
C SER A 34 7.07 -23.53 -27.09
N ALA A 35 6.57 -22.46 -27.70
CA ALA A 35 7.30 -21.68 -28.70
C ALA A 35 8.58 -21.08 -28.09
N LEU A 36 8.46 -20.46 -26.91
CA LEU A 36 9.61 -19.90 -26.17
C LEU A 36 10.66 -20.98 -25.84
N LEU A 37 10.23 -22.18 -25.43
CA LEU A 37 11.12 -23.30 -25.09
C LEU A 37 11.84 -23.88 -26.31
N ARG A 38 11.21 -23.87 -27.49
CA ARG A 38 11.86 -24.27 -28.76
C ARG A 38 12.78 -23.18 -29.32
N GLY A 39 12.70 -21.97 -28.79
CA GLY A 39 13.45 -20.82 -29.27
C GLY A 39 12.84 -20.17 -30.51
N ASP A 40 11.57 -20.42 -30.79
CA ASP A 40 10.81 -19.82 -31.89
C ASP A 40 10.77 -18.29 -31.71
N GLU A 41 10.79 -17.52 -32.81
CA GLU A 41 10.70 -16.06 -32.74
C GLU A 41 9.26 -15.60 -32.49
N LEU A 42 9.10 -14.70 -31.52
CA LEU A 42 7.86 -13.96 -31.29
C LEU A 42 8.00 -12.52 -31.81
N PRO A 43 6.90 -11.85 -32.19
CA PRO A 43 6.91 -10.42 -32.48
C PRO A 43 7.57 -9.61 -31.36
N GLU A 44 8.36 -8.59 -31.71
CA GLU A 44 9.12 -7.78 -30.73
C GLU A 44 8.22 -7.11 -29.69
N MET A 45 7.02 -6.67 -30.10
CA MET A 45 6.02 -6.10 -29.21
C MET A 45 5.59 -7.09 -28.12
N ASP A 46 5.39 -8.36 -28.48
CA ASP A 46 5.03 -9.41 -27.54
C ASP A 46 6.17 -9.68 -26.55
N VAL A 47 7.41 -9.68 -27.05
CA VAL A 47 8.61 -9.86 -26.21
C VAL A 47 8.74 -8.74 -25.18
N LYS A 48 8.53 -7.48 -25.58
CA LYS A 48 8.61 -6.33 -24.67
C LYS A 48 7.49 -6.39 -23.61
N ALA A 49 6.26 -6.70 -24.03
CA ALA A 49 5.12 -6.84 -23.12
C ALA A 49 5.34 -7.97 -22.09
N ILE A 50 5.80 -9.14 -22.54
CA ILE A 50 6.12 -10.29 -21.68
C ILE A 50 7.20 -9.92 -20.65
N ARG A 51 8.26 -9.23 -21.07
CA ARG A 51 9.33 -8.82 -20.14
C ARG A 51 8.83 -7.84 -19.10
N GLN A 52 8.08 -6.83 -19.53
CA GLN A 52 7.56 -5.80 -18.62
C GLN A 52 6.60 -6.41 -17.59
N TYR A 53 5.67 -7.24 -18.03
CA TYR A 53 4.74 -7.90 -17.13
C TYR A 53 5.45 -8.94 -16.24
N GLY A 54 6.45 -9.66 -16.75
CA GLY A 54 7.25 -10.57 -15.93
C GLY A 54 8.01 -9.90 -14.78
N ILE A 55 8.46 -8.65 -14.95
CA ILE A 55 9.03 -7.86 -13.86
C ILE A 55 7.97 -7.56 -12.79
N GLN A 56 6.76 -7.13 -13.20
CA GLN A 56 5.65 -6.88 -12.29
C GLN A 56 5.22 -8.16 -11.55
N CYS A 57 5.09 -9.28 -12.26
CA CYS A 57 4.75 -10.57 -11.68
C CYS A 57 5.78 -11.05 -10.65
N SER A 58 7.05 -10.69 -10.79
CA SER A 58 8.07 -10.99 -9.77
C SER A 58 7.73 -10.29 -8.45
N GLU A 59 7.40 -8.99 -8.49
CA GLU A 59 6.98 -8.24 -7.29
C GLU A 59 5.68 -8.79 -6.70
N TYR A 60 4.75 -9.22 -7.57
CA TYR A 60 3.49 -9.80 -7.11
C TYR A 60 3.67 -11.16 -6.46
N LEU A 61 4.63 -11.96 -6.95
CA LEU A 61 5.02 -13.23 -6.33
C LEU A 61 5.66 -13.03 -4.96
N ASP A 62 6.55 -12.05 -4.83
CA ASP A 62 7.17 -11.71 -3.55
C ASP A 62 6.11 -11.42 -2.48
N PHE A 63 5.11 -10.58 -2.82
CA PHE A 63 3.97 -10.35 -1.94
C PHE A 63 3.17 -11.65 -1.66
N GLY A 64 3.00 -12.51 -2.66
CA GLY A 64 2.34 -13.79 -2.48
C GLY A 64 3.05 -14.72 -1.49
N TYR A 65 4.39 -14.75 -1.52
CA TYR A 65 5.18 -15.49 -0.54
C TYR A 65 5.08 -14.87 0.86
N ASP A 66 5.04 -13.54 0.97
CA ASP A 66 4.81 -12.85 2.24
C ASP A 66 3.43 -13.17 2.85
N VAL A 67 2.40 -13.28 2.01
CA VAL A 67 1.07 -13.73 2.44
C VAL A 67 1.15 -15.15 3.02
N ASP A 68 1.78 -16.09 2.30
CA ASP A 68 1.93 -17.46 2.77
C ASP A 68 2.72 -17.53 4.08
N ALA A 69 3.84 -16.80 4.16
CA ALA A 69 4.68 -16.73 5.36
C ALA A 69 3.96 -16.10 6.55
N SER A 70 3.09 -15.12 6.32
CA SER A 70 2.24 -14.55 7.37
C SER A 70 1.26 -15.58 7.92
N LEU A 71 0.56 -16.29 7.03
CA LEU A 71 -0.48 -17.26 7.41
C LEU A 71 0.11 -18.50 8.09
N SER A 72 1.33 -18.90 7.73
CA SER A 72 2.05 -20.00 8.37
C SER A 72 2.76 -19.59 9.68
N GLY A 73 2.72 -18.32 10.06
CA GLY A 73 3.40 -17.80 11.25
C GLY A 73 4.93 -17.71 11.14
N MET A 74 5.47 -17.71 9.92
CA MET A 74 6.91 -17.52 9.67
C MET A 74 7.36 -16.06 9.78
N LEU A 75 6.45 -15.10 9.60
CA LEU A 75 6.74 -13.69 9.81
C LEU A 75 6.63 -13.30 11.30
N SER A 76 7.45 -12.33 11.71
CA SER A 76 7.31 -11.67 13.02
C SER A 76 5.88 -11.12 13.18
N PRO A 77 5.25 -11.19 14.37
CA PRO A 77 3.89 -10.68 14.60
C PRO A 77 3.70 -9.20 14.27
N HIS A 78 4.79 -8.42 14.25
CA HIS A 78 4.80 -6.99 13.94
C HIS A 78 5.20 -6.68 12.50
N ALA A 79 5.56 -7.68 11.69
CA ALA A 79 5.82 -7.48 10.28
C ALA A 79 4.54 -7.01 9.58
N VAL A 80 4.67 -6.07 8.67
CA VAL A 80 3.62 -5.65 7.75
C VAL A 80 3.91 -6.23 6.38
N LEU A 81 2.86 -6.52 5.64
CA LEU A 81 2.97 -6.94 4.24
C LEU A 81 2.97 -5.68 3.39
N GLU A 82 3.73 -5.72 2.29
CA GLU A 82 3.83 -4.62 1.35
C GLU A 82 3.29 -5.07 -0.01
N PRO A 83 1.98 -4.96 -0.28
CA PRO A 83 1.45 -5.31 -1.59
C PRO A 83 2.19 -4.61 -2.72
N ARG A 84 2.59 -3.35 -2.55
CA ARG A 84 3.30 -2.60 -3.57
C ARG A 84 4.35 -1.66 -2.96
N PRO A 85 5.59 -1.66 -3.45
CA PRO A 85 6.62 -0.73 -2.98
C PRO A 85 6.41 0.71 -3.45
N ASN A 86 5.70 0.89 -4.57
CA ASN A 86 5.41 2.17 -5.17
C ASN A 86 3.91 2.35 -5.39
N THR A 87 3.46 3.60 -5.44
CA THR A 87 2.05 3.91 -5.65
C THR A 87 1.68 3.84 -7.14
N PRO A 88 0.65 3.06 -7.53
CA PRO A 88 0.21 2.99 -8.92
C PRO A 88 -0.22 4.34 -9.49
N TYR A 89 -0.19 4.43 -10.82
CA TYR A 89 -0.45 5.67 -11.54
C TYR A 89 -1.79 6.31 -11.17
N VAL A 90 -2.88 5.52 -11.16
CA VAL A 90 -4.23 6.01 -10.84
C VAL A 90 -4.27 6.68 -9.46
N PHE A 91 -3.71 6.03 -8.45
CA PHE A 91 -3.68 6.55 -7.08
C PHE A 91 -2.79 7.79 -6.94
N ARG A 92 -1.62 7.83 -7.61
CA ARG A 92 -0.75 9.03 -7.60
C ARG A 92 -1.46 10.24 -8.18
N ARG A 93 -2.18 10.05 -9.29
CA ARG A 93 -2.98 11.11 -9.92
C ARG A 93 -4.16 11.53 -9.06
N ALA A 94 -4.71 10.62 -8.25
CA ALA A 94 -5.72 10.92 -7.23
C ALA A 94 -5.15 11.61 -5.97
N GLY A 95 -3.83 11.87 -5.91
CA GLY A 95 -3.18 12.68 -4.87
C GLY A 95 -2.40 11.89 -3.81
N PHE A 96 -2.35 10.56 -3.92
CA PHE A 96 -1.48 9.73 -3.08
C PHE A 96 -0.01 10.08 -3.37
N ASP A 97 0.79 10.17 -2.31
CA ASP A 97 2.24 10.30 -2.44
C ASP A 97 2.81 8.95 -2.89
N ASN A 98 3.95 8.97 -3.60
CA ASN A 98 4.63 7.75 -4.03
C ASN A 98 5.27 7.04 -2.84
N LEU A 99 4.44 6.30 -2.11
CA LEU A 99 4.77 5.54 -0.90
C LEU A 99 4.36 4.07 -1.09
N PRO A 100 4.94 3.15 -0.30
CA PRO A 100 4.49 1.77 -0.31
C PRO A 100 3.05 1.66 0.19
N PHE A 101 2.32 0.70 -0.36
CA PHE A 101 1.09 0.23 0.24
C PHE A 101 1.43 -0.75 1.36
N ILE A 102 0.89 -0.55 2.55
CA ILE A 102 1.08 -1.50 3.66
C ILE A 102 -0.24 -2.19 4.02
N TYR A 103 -0.14 -3.46 4.37
CA TYR A 103 -1.25 -4.30 4.75
C TYR A 103 -0.87 -5.13 5.97
N THR A 104 -1.60 -4.96 7.06
CA THR A 104 -1.23 -5.65 8.32
C THR A 104 -1.66 -7.11 8.28
N GLN A 105 -0.92 -7.98 8.97
CA GLN A 105 -1.30 -9.38 9.13
C GLN A 105 -2.66 -9.57 9.83
N ARG A 106 -3.07 -8.59 10.65
CA ARG A 106 -4.41 -8.57 11.24
C ARG A 106 -5.48 -8.35 10.17
N HIS A 107 -5.28 -7.37 9.28
CA HIS A 107 -6.22 -7.13 8.19
C HIS A 107 -6.29 -8.34 7.25
N LEU A 108 -5.14 -8.97 6.94
CA LEU A 108 -5.09 -10.22 6.20
C LEU A 108 -5.98 -11.30 6.83
N ARG A 109 -5.76 -11.61 8.11
CA ARG A 109 -6.54 -12.63 8.82
C ARG A 109 -8.03 -12.32 8.84
N ASN A 110 -8.41 -11.05 8.99
CA ASN A 110 -9.80 -10.64 8.95
C ASN A 110 -10.41 -10.83 7.56
N ALA A 111 -9.68 -10.47 6.50
CA ALA A 111 -10.18 -10.56 5.12
C ALA A 111 -10.46 -12.00 4.70
N ILE A 112 -9.62 -12.95 5.11
CA ILE A 112 -9.78 -14.37 4.76
C ILE A 112 -10.70 -15.16 5.69
N ALA A 113 -10.99 -14.62 6.88
CA ALA A 113 -11.85 -15.31 7.83
C ALA A 113 -13.26 -15.48 7.23
N PRO A 114 -13.93 -16.63 7.45
CA PRO A 114 -15.29 -16.87 6.98
C PRO A 114 -16.24 -15.75 7.41
N LYS A 115 -17.20 -15.41 6.54
CA LYS A 115 -18.24 -14.43 6.89
C LYS A 115 -19.10 -14.98 8.03
N GLU A 116 -19.04 -14.33 9.18
CA GLU A 116 -19.96 -14.52 10.29
C GLU A 116 -20.97 -13.36 10.30
N ALA A 117 -22.19 -13.61 10.77
CA ALA A 117 -23.33 -12.69 10.63
C ALA A 117 -23.09 -11.25 11.18
N ASP A 118 -22.14 -11.05 12.11
CA ASP A 118 -21.91 -9.78 12.81
C ASP A 118 -20.46 -9.26 12.80
N ASN A 119 -19.55 -9.82 11.99
CA ASN A 119 -18.12 -9.48 12.04
C ASN A 119 -17.54 -8.89 10.74
N HIS A 120 -16.43 -8.16 10.87
CA HIS A 120 -15.57 -7.67 9.77
C HIS A 120 -14.77 -8.79 9.07
N GLN A 121 -15.41 -9.94 8.84
CA GLN A 121 -14.85 -11.11 8.19
C GLN A 121 -15.46 -11.22 6.79
N HIS A 122 -14.64 -11.44 5.77
CA HIS A 122 -15.05 -11.22 4.38
C HIS A 122 -14.98 -12.47 3.50
N GLY A 123 -14.37 -13.55 3.99
CA GLY A 123 -14.28 -14.84 3.30
C GLY A 123 -13.43 -14.81 2.03
N LEU A 124 -12.57 -13.80 1.84
CA LEU A 124 -11.71 -13.74 0.66
C LEU A 124 -10.75 -14.93 0.63
N THR A 125 -10.53 -15.48 -0.56
CA THR A 125 -9.56 -16.56 -0.75
C THR A 125 -8.13 -16.03 -0.65
N ILE A 126 -7.17 -16.91 -0.36
CA ILE A 126 -5.75 -16.55 -0.31
C ILE A 126 -5.30 -16.05 -1.68
N GLU A 127 -5.76 -16.69 -2.75
CA GLU A 127 -5.51 -16.34 -4.15
C GLU A 127 -5.95 -14.91 -4.47
N GLN A 128 -7.14 -14.50 -4.00
CA GLN A 128 -7.63 -13.13 -4.16
C GLN A 128 -6.77 -12.13 -3.42
N ILE A 129 -6.28 -12.47 -2.23
CA ILE A 129 -5.33 -11.61 -1.54
C ILE A 129 -4.03 -11.51 -2.35
N LYS A 130 -3.46 -12.62 -2.83
CA LYS A 130 -2.25 -12.63 -3.65
C LYS A 130 -2.39 -11.86 -4.97
N ALA A 131 -3.60 -11.72 -5.49
CA ALA A 131 -3.90 -10.91 -6.67
C ALA A 131 -3.99 -9.39 -6.40
N LEU A 132 -4.10 -8.98 -5.13
CA LEU A 132 -4.19 -7.57 -4.73
C LEU A 132 -3.18 -6.62 -5.40
N PRO A 133 -1.87 -6.91 -5.45
CA PRO A 133 -0.89 -5.97 -6.01
C PRO A 133 -1.14 -5.63 -7.48
N GLU A 134 -1.62 -6.61 -8.26
CA GLU A 134 -2.05 -6.43 -9.64
C GLU A 134 -3.38 -5.66 -9.71
N LYS A 135 -4.37 -6.04 -8.90
CA LYS A 135 -5.68 -5.36 -8.88
C LYS A 135 -5.60 -3.90 -8.44
N LEU A 136 -4.55 -3.52 -7.71
CA LEU A 136 -4.23 -2.12 -7.39
C LEU A 136 -3.62 -1.33 -8.56
N GLU A 137 -3.02 -1.97 -9.58
CA GLU A 137 -2.55 -1.22 -10.76
C GLU A 137 -3.71 -0.61 -11.53
N GLU A 138 -4.79 -1.37 -11.62
CA GLU A 138 -5.90 -1.07 -12.52
C GLU A 138 -7.25 -1.24 -11.81
N PRO A 139 -7.53 -0.39 -10.79
CA PRO A 139 -8.82 -0.43 -10.10
C PRO A 139 -9.95 -0.09 -11.07
N VAL A 140 -11.18 -0.53 -10.77
CA VAL A 140 -12.36 -0.21 -11.58
C VAL A 140 -12.86 1.20 -11.29
N VAL A 141 -12.90 1.57 -10.00
CA VAL A 141 -13.32 2.90 -9.56
C VAL A 141 -12.48 3.30 -8.37
N VAL A 142 -12.10 4.58 -8.27
CA VAL A 142 -11.51 5.16 -7.04
C VAL A 142 -12.38 6.32 -6.59
N PHE A 143 -12.65 6.43 -5.29
CA PHE A 143 -13.54 7.46 -4.75
C PHE A 143 -13.22 7.82 -3.30
N ASP A 144 -13.46 9.07 -2.93
CA ASP A 144 -13.46 9.50 -1.54
C ASP A 144 -14.61 8.84 -0.78
N GLN A 145 -14.37 8.50 0.48
CA GLN A 145 -15.37 7.85 1.30
C GLN A 145 -16.63 8.71 1.44
N PRO A 146 -17.81 8.19 1.04
CA PRO A 146 -19.04 8.96 1.14
C PRO A 146 -19.43 9.17 2.60
N ASN A 147 -20.18 10.23 2.86
CA ASN A 147 -20.68 10.55 4.18
C ASN A 147 -21.62 9.44 4.65
N TYR A 148 -21.63 9.18 5.97
CA TYR A 148 -22.46 8.13 6.54
C TYR A 148 -23.19 8.63 7.78
N THR A 149 -24.34 8.02 8.07
CA THR A 149 -25.17 8.40 9.22
C THR A 149 -25.21 7.26 10.21
N VAL A 150 -24.94 7.56 11.48
CA VAL A 150 -25.07 6.63 12.61
C VAL A 150 -25.96 7.28 13.66
N ASN A 151 -27.02 6.60 14.08
CA ASN A 151 -27.96 7.08 15.09
C ASN A 151 -28.46 8.52 14.82
N GLY A 152 -28.81 8.81 13.56
CA GLY A 152 -29.32 10.11 13.13
C GLY A 152 -28.28 11.23 12.99
N ARG A 153 -26.99 10.96 13.23
CA ARG A 153 -25.89 11.92 13.04
C ARG A 153 -25.09 11.60 11.80
N SER A 154 -24.89 12.61 10.96
CA SER A 154 -24.06 12.51 9.76
C SER A 154 -22.58 12.75 10.11
N PHE A 155 -21.72 11.89 9.57
CA PHE A 155 -20.28 11.93 9.71
C PHE A 155 -19.65 12.06 8.33
N GLU A 156 -18.59 12.88 8.25
CA GLU A 156 -17.77 12.94 7.06
C GLU A 156 -17.04 11.61 6.86
N GLY A 157 -17.13 11.08 5.65
CA GLY A 157 -16.33 9.91 5.27
C GLY A 157 -14.85 10.27 5.25
N LYS A 158 -14.01 9.43 5.88
CA LYS A 158 -12.56 9.62 5.92
C LYS A 158 -11.90 8.57 5.04
N GLY A 159 -10.81 8.90 4.37
CA GLY A 159 -10.08 7.96 3.53
C GLY A 159 -10.62 7.84 2.12
N VAL A 160 -10.04 6.91 1.37
CA VAL A 160 -10.32 6.65 -0.05
C VAL A 160 -10.66 5.18 -0.20
N ALA A 161 -11.57 4.83 -1.11
CA ALA A 161 -11.79 3.44 -1.54
C ALA A 161 -11.44 3.25 -3.01
N ALA A 162 -11.09 2.01 -3.35
CA ALA A 162 -11.06 1.52 -4.70
C ALA A 162 -11.93 0.28 -4.84
N VAL A 163 -12.75 0.23 -5.89
CA VAL A 163 -13.40 -0.99 -6.35
C VAL A 163 -12.37 -1.77 -7.16
N LEU A 164 -12.16 -3.02 -6.77
CA LEU A 164 -11.24 -3.93 -7.43
C LEU A 164 -12.01 -4.88 -8.35
N ASP A 165 -11.35 -5.29 -9.43
CA ASP A 165 -11.88 -6.27 -10.37
C ASP A 165 -11.74 -7.70 -9.80
N MET A 166 -12.45 -7.96 -8.71
CA MET A 166 -12.58 -9.25 -8.05
C MET A 166 -13.82 -9.25 -7.14
N TYR A 167 -14.38 -10.44 -6.89
CA TYR A 167 -15.64 -10.61 -6.16
C TYR A 167 -15.44 -11.48 -4.93
N ASP A 168 -16.11 -11.16 -3.83
CA ASP A 168 -16.11 -12.03 -2.65
C ASP A 168 -16.93 -13.32 -2.89
N PRO A 169 -16.98 -14.27 -1.93
CA PRO A 169 -17.73 -15.51 -2.10
C PRO A 169 -19.24 -15.36 -2.37
N ASP A 170 -19.84 -14.23 -2.02
CA ASP A 170 -21.25 -13.96 -2.27
C ASP A 170 -21.50 -13.34 -3.66
N GLY A 171 -20.42 -13.07 -4.41
CA GLY A 171 -20.46 -12.43 -5.72
C GLY A 171 -20.51 -10.90 -5.64
N VAL A 172 -20.09 -10.31 -4.51
CA VAL A 172 -20.07 -8.86 -4.33
C VAL A 172 -18.71 -8.30 -4.76
N PRO A 173 -18.63 -7.18 -5.50
CA PRO A 173 -17.35 -6.56 -5.84
C PRO A 173 -16.55 -6.19 -4.58
N VAL A 174 -15.26 -6.50 -4.60
CA VAL A 174 -14.37 -6.21 -3.47
C VAL A 174 -13.92 -4.76 -3.50
N ILE A 175 -13.97 -4.13 -2.34
CA ILE A 175 -13.46 -2.79 -2.08
C ILE A 175 -12.19 -2.87 -1.25
N ALA A 176 -11.14 -2.20 -1.72
CA ALA A 176 -9.99 -1.83 -0.92
C ALA A 176 -10.22 -0.45 -0.31
N TYR A 177 -10.07 -0.33 1.01
CA TYR A 177 -10.21 0.92 1.73
C TYR A 177 -8.85 1.38 2.27
N PHE A 178 -8.52 2.65 2.04
CA PHE A 178 -7.21 3.22 2.31
C PHE A 178 -7.27 4.40 3.27
N PHE A 179 -6.25 4.46 4.13
CA PHE A 179 -5.77 5.71 4.70
C PHE A 179 -4.50 6.13 3.95
N PRO A 180 -4.62 7.01 2.94
CA PRO A 180 -3.48 7.46 2.14
C PRO A 180 -2.54 8.35 2.95
N ASN A 181 -1.25 8.32 2.58
CA ASN A 181 -0.20 9.19 3.12
C ASN A 181 -0.17 9.23 4.67
N GLY A 182 -0.53 8.11 5.32
CA GLY A 182 -0.65 8.01 6.77
C GLY A 182 0.71 7.83 7.44
N TYR A 183 0.81 8.29 8.69
CA TYR A 183 1.94 8.02 9.59
C TYR A 183 1.69 6.75 10.41
N GLY A 184 2.63 5.80 10.36
CA GLY A 184 2.58 4.50 11.08
C GLY A 184 2.06 3.37 10.19
N THR A 185 2.63 2.17 10.15
CA THR A 185 3.65 1.48 10.95
C THR A 185 4.90 1.20 10.11
N LYS A 186 6.10 1.36 10.72
CA LYS A 186 7.45 1.21 10.14
C LYS A 186 7.57 0.26 8.93
N THR A 187 8.10 0.80 7.82
CA THR A 187 9.03 0.09 6.90
C THR A 187 10.04 1.04 6.22
N ASN A 188 9.69 2.31 5.99
CA ASN A 188 10.63 3.28 5.37
C ASN A 188 11.20 4.29 6.37
N ASP A 189 12.36 4.87 6.06
CA ASP A 189 13.14 5.81 6.89
C ASP A 189 12.34 7.00 7.45
N ASN A 190 11.18 7.32 6.85
CA ASN A 190 10.31 8.42 7.25
C ASN A 190 8.98 7.99 7.93
N GLY A 191 8.66 6.69 8.01
CA GLY A 191 7.48 6.17 8.71
C GLY A 191 6.10 6.44 8.09
N CYS A 192 6.04 6.90 6.83
CA CYS A 192 4.79 7.14 6.08
C CYS A 192 4.47 6.01 5.10
N SER A 193 3.18 5.72 4.91
CA SER A 193 2.70 4.69 3.97
C SER A 193 1.26 4.92 3.52
N ASN A 194 0.85 4.23 2.45
CA ASN A 194 -0.55 4.12 2.06
C ASN A 194 -1.16 2.87 2.73
N VAL A 195 -1.92 3.07 3.81
CA VAL A 195 -2.40 1.96 4.63
C VAL A 195 -3.67 1.36 4.04
N ILE A 196 -3.63 0.08 3.67
CA ILE A 196 -4.82 -0.70 3.35
C ILE A 196 -5.45 -1.15 4.67
N ALA A 197 -6.54 -0.46 5.04
CA ALA A 197 -7.20 -0.69 6.32
C ALA A 197 -8.30 -1.75 6.24
N SER A 198 -8.84 -2.05 5.04
CA SER A 198 -9.73 -3.18 4.84
C SER A 198 -9.80 -3.63 3.38
N LEU A 199 -10.15 -4.90 3.17
CA LEU A 199 -10.49 -5.52 1.89
C LEU A 199 -11.77 -6.32 2.09
N TYR A 200 -12.84 -5.96 1.39
CA TYR A 200 -14.16 -6.53 1.67
C TYR A 200 -15.15 -6.39 0.52
N GLY A 201 -16.05 -7.38 0.36
CA GLY A 201 -17.27 -7.17 -0.41
C GLY A 201 -18.29 -6.36 0.39
N ARG A 202 -19.08 -5.54 -0.30
CA ARG A 202 -20.04 -4.59 0.28
C ARG A 202 -21.47 -4.91 -0.16
N ASP A 203 -22.30 -5.49 0.70
CA ASP A 203 -23.64 -5.97 0.32
C ASP A 203 -24.55 -4.90 -0.33
N ASN A 204 -24.41 -3.63 0.07
CA ASN A 204 -25.14 -2.50 -0.53
C ASN A 204 -24.29 -1.70 -1.54
N PHE A 205 -23.41 -2.40 -2.26
CA PHE A 205 -22.42 -1.84 -3.19
C PHE A 205 -23.00 -0.74 -4.09
N THR A 206 -24.08 -1.01 -4.82
CA THR A 206 -24.64 -0.06 -5.79
C THR A 206 -25.10 1.23 -5.11
N SER A 207 -25.80 1.13 -3.99
CA SER A 207 -26.24 2.30 -3.21
C SER A 207 -25.05 3.06 -2.61
N TYR A 208 -23.99 2.34 -2.22
CA TYR A 208 -22.79 2.94 -1.66
C TYR A 208 -22.02 3.76 -2.71
N LEU A 209 -21.82 3.20 -3.91
CA LEU A 209 -21.20 3.90 -5.02
C LEU A 209 -22.08 5.06 -5.54
N ALA A 210 -23.40 4.86 -5.60
CA ALA A 210 -24.34 5.91 -5.96
C ALA A 210 -24.27 7.12 -5.04
N ARG A 211 -24.12 6.88 -3.74
CA ARG A 211 -23.91 7.95 -2.77
C ARG A 211 -22.61 8.69 -3.02
N ALA A 212 -21.50 7.99 -3.30
CA ALA A 212 -20.23 8.64 -3.63
C ALA A 212 -20.36 9.52 -4.90
N ALA A 213 -21.06 9.04 -5.92
CA ALA A 213 -21.32 9.80 -7.13
C ALA A 213 -22.18 11.05 -6.88
N ASN A 214 -23.27 10.91 -6.12
CA ASN A 214 -24.16 12.02 -5.78
C ASN A 214 -23.48 13.07 -4.87
N GLU A 215 -22.47 12.66 -4.09
CA GLU A 215 -21.65 13.55 -3.27
C GLU A 215 -20.43 14.11 -4.04
N GLU A 216 -20.33 13.89 -5.35
CA GLU A 216 -19.21 14.33 -6.20
C GLU A 216 -17.84 13.83 -5.72
N LYS A 217 -17.80 12.61 -5.15
CA LYS A 217 -16.61 12.00 -4.54
C LYS A 217 -15.88 10.99 -5.42
N ILE A 218 -16.32 10.80 -6.66
CA ILE A 218 -15.66 9.87 -7.59
C ILE A 218 -14.37 10.53 -8.09
N LEU A 219 -13.27 9.80 -7.98
CA LEU A 219 -11.94 10.28 -8.34
C LEU A 219 -11.46 9.70 -9.67
N TYR A 220 -11.87 8.47 -10.00
CA TYR A 220 -11.51 7.77 -11.22
C TYR A 220 -12.54 6.68 -11.53
N ILE A 221 -12.76 6.41 -12.81
CA ILE A 221 -13.52 5.26 -13.30
C ILE A 221 -12.87 4.69 -14.57
N ASP A 222 -12.66 3.38 -14.57
CA ASP A 222 -12.39 2.59 -15.77
C ASP A 222 -13.74 2.12 -16.32
N SER A 223 -14.26 2.83 -17.31
CA SER A 223 -15.60 2.56 -17.82
C SER A 223 -15.74 1.20 -18.49
N GLU A 224 -14.70 0.65 -19.13
CA GLU A 224 -14.76 -0.67 -19.78
C GLU A 224 -14.88 -1.77 -18.72
N LYS A 225 -14.00 -1.75 -17.72
CA LYS A 225 -14.07 -2.70 -16.59
C LYS A 225 -15.37 -2.54 -15.81
N TYR A 226 -15.85 -1.30 -15.69
CA TYR A 226 -17.08 -1.02 -15.00
C TYR A 226 -18.31 -1.56 -15.73
N GLU A 227 -18.42 -1.34 -17.04
CA GLU A 227 -19.48 -1.91 -17.88
C GLU A 227 -19.45 -3.45 -17.87
N GLN A 228 -18.26 -4.05 -17.82
CA GLN A 228 -18.12 -5.49 -17.70
C GLN A 228 -18.61 -5.99 -16.33
N MET A 229 -18.18 -5.33 -15.24
CA MET A 229 -18.64 -5.62 -13.89
C MET A 229 -20.16 -5.47 -13.74
N GLU A 230 -20.76 -4.47 -14.38
CA GLU A 230 -22.22 -4.28 -14.41
C GLU A 230 -22.94 -5.52 -14.99
N LYS A 231 -22.45 -6.07 -16.10
CA LYS A 231 -23.04 -7.25 -16.75
C LYS A 231 -22.97 -8.50 -15.86
N GLU A 232 -21.98 -8.57 -14.99
CA GLU A 232 -21.72 -9.67 -14.07
C GLU A 232 -22.48 -9.57 -12.74
N LEU A 233 -23.12 -8.42 -12.47
CA LEU A 233 -23.95 -8.16 -11.29
C LEU A 233 -25.49 -8.31 -11.48
N PRO A 234 -26.06 -9.27 -12.24
CA PRO A 234 -27.53 -9.41 -12.38
C PRO A 234 -28.28 -9.56 -11.05
N ARG A 235 -27.61 -10.08 -10.01
CA ARG A 235 -28.18 -10.35 -8.68
C ARG A 235 -28.55 -9.09 -7.89
N TYR A 236 -28.01 -7.92 -8.23
CA TYR A 236 -28.28 -6.65 -7.51
C TYR A 236 -29.36 -5.78 -8.18
N GLY A 237 -30.15 -6.36 -9.09
CA GLY A 237 -31.48 -5.85 -9.41
C GLY A 237 -31.53 -4.57 -10.25
N GLY A 238 -30.67 -4.44 -11.27
CA GLY A 238 -30.90 -3.49 -12.37
C GLY A 238 -31.05 -2.04 -11.93
N THR A 239 -30.41 -1.63 -10.84
CA THR A 239 -30.32 -0.21 -10.48
C THR A 239 -29.49 0.47 -11.56
N ARG A 240 -30.18 1.06 -12.54
CA ARG A 240 -29.58 1.96 -13.53
C ARG A 240 -28.70 2.94 -12.78
N PHE A 241 -27.47 3.03 -13.24
CA PHE A 241 -26.38 3.78 -12.64
C PHE A 241 -26.76 5.21 -12.31
N PRO A 242 -26.13 5.81 -11.28
CA PRO A 242 -26.25 7.24 -11.04
C PRO A 242 -25.89 7.96 -12.33
N PRO A 243 -26.77 8.82 -12.87
CA PRO A 243 -26.44 9.67 -14.02
C PRO A 243 -25.14 10.47 -13.82
N ALA A 244 -24.77 10.73 -12.55
CA ALA A 244 -23.54 11.36 -12.15
C ALA A 244 -22.26 10.62 -12.59
N LEU A 245 -22.28 9.29 -12.73
CA LEU A 245 -21.13 8.53 -13.26
C LEU A 245 -21.00 8.66 -14.79
N ALA A 246 -22.13 8.77 -15.50
CA ALA A 246 -22.14 8.97 -16.95
C ALA A 246 -21.60 10.34 -17.39
N ALA A 247 -21.50 11.29 -16.46
CA ALA A 247 -20.91 12.62 -16.70
C ALA A 247 -19.37 12.64 -16.54
N LEU A 248 -18.78 11.59 -15.97
CA LEU A 248 -17.33 11.47 -15.80
C LEU A 248 -16.74 10.85 -17.07
N SER A 249 -15.80 11.54 -17.72
CA SER A 249 -15.11 10.95 -18.86
C SER A 249 -14.05 9.96 -18.38
N MET A 250 -13.87 8.90 -19.18
CA MET A 250 -12.70 8.03 -19.10
C MET A 250 -11.43 8.90 -19.03
N ASP A 251 -10.45 8.48 -18.24
CA ASP A 251 -9.13 9.11 -18.05
C ASP A 251 -9.04 10.38 -17.19
N ILE A 252 -10.15 10.98 -16.75
CA ILE A 252 -10.08 12.10 -15.80
C ILE A 252 -9.89 11.55 -14.38
N ILE A 253 -8.70 11.80 -13.83
CA ILE A 253 -8.39 11.50 -12.44
C ILE A 253 -8.45 12.79 -11.63
N ILE A 254 -9.40 12.85 -10.70
CA ILE A 254 -9.64 13.98 -9.81
C ILE A 254 -8.83 13.77 -8.52
N PRO A 255 -8.05 14.76 -8.05
CA PRO A 255 -7.40 14.68 -6.76
C PRO A 255 -8.40 14.54 -5.61
N SER A 256 -8.12 13.62 -4.68
CA SER A 256 -8.95 13.37 -3.49
C SER A 256 -9.08 14.62 -2.63
N SER A 257 -10.32 15.00 -2.35
CA SER A 257 -10.63 16.10 -1.44
C SER A 257 -10.17 15.78 -0.02
N TYR A 258 -10.29 14.50 0.40
CA TYR A 258 -9.80 14.01 1.67
C TYR A 258 -8.27 14.21 1.79
N ILE A 259 -7.51 13.80 0.78
CA ILE A 259 -6.04 13.95 0.79
C ILE A 259 -5.65 15.43 0.76
N CYS A 260 -6.32 16.25 -0.04
CA CYS A 260 -6.08 17.70 -0.08
C CYS A 260 -6.28 18.34 1.29
N LYS A 261 -7.40 18.04 1.98
CA LYS A 261 -7.65 18.50 3.35
C LYS A 261 -6.58 18.02 4.32
N MET A 262 -6.24 16.73 4.26
CA MET A 262 -5.25 16.13 5.14
C MET A 262 -3.87 16.80 4.97
N LYS A 263 -3.41 17.02 3.74
CA LYS A 263 -2.16 17.74 3.46
C LYS A 263 -2.20 19.18 3.95
N ALA A 264 -3.34 19.87 3.79
CA ALA A 264 -3.53 21.23 4.32
C ALA A 264 -3.51 21.29 5.85
N GLU A 265 -3.97 20.25 6.55
CA GLU A 265 -3.97 20.16 8.02
C GLU A 265 -2.62 19.70 8.60
N ILE A 266 -1.89 18.84 7.88
CA ILE A 266 -0.60 18.28 8.33
C ILE A 266 0.55 19.27 8.08
N ASN A 267 0.59 19.97 6.94
CA ASN A 267 1.69 20.88 6.58
C ASN A 267 1.98 21.95 7.66
N PRO A 268 0.97 22.64 8.23
CA PRO A 268 1.20 23.59 9.33
C PRO A 268 1.77 22.90 10.57
N LYS A 269 1.24 21.73 10.95
CA LYS A 269 1.69 20.99 12.15
C LYS A 269 3.11 20.46 12.00
N LEU A 270 3.52 20.06 10.80
CA LEU A 270 4.92 19.72 10.51
C LEU A 270 5.83 20.95 10.64
N SER A 271 5.43 22.08 10.06
CA SER A 271 6.19 23.33 10.17
C SER A 271 6.32 23.82 11.62
N ASP A 272 5.32 23.56 12.46
CA ASP A 272 5.33 23.94 13.87
C ASP A 272 6.22 23.00 14.69
N ARG A 273 6.17 21.68 14.43
CA ARG A 273 7.10 20.71 15.04
C ARG A 273 8.55 20.94 14.62
N GLU A 274 8.80 21.30 13.37
CA GLU A 274 10.13 21.68 12.90
C GLU A 274 10.61 22.98 13.56
N ARG A 275 9.72 23.96 13.76
CA ARG A 275 10.03 25.17 14.52
C ARG A 275 10.32 24.89 16.00
N GLU A 276 9.56 24.00 16.64
CA GLU A 276 9.81 23.56 18.02
C GLU A 276 11.11 22.76 18.15
N HIS A 277 11.39 21.84 17.24
CA HIS A 277 12.64 21.09 17.22
C HIS A 277 13.85 22.01 17.02
N ASN A 278 13.73 22.97 16.10
CA ASN A 278 14.77 23.96 15.87
C ASN A 278 14.93 24.95 17.03
N SER A 279 13.87 25.28 17.77
CA SER A 279 13.96 26.14 18.96
C SER A 279 14.63 25.40 20.12
N LEU A 280 14.25 24.14 20.36
CA LEU A 280 14.86 23.24 21.36
C LEU A 280 16.36 23.05 21.09
N ASN A 281 16.76 22.80 19.84
CA ASN A 281 18.16 22.69 19.46
C ASN A 281 18.92 24.01 19.68
N ARG A 282 18.31 25.16 19.38
CA ARG A 282 18.89 26.48 19.68
C ARG A 282 19.10 26.70 21.17
N THR A 283 18.11 26.34 22.01
CA THR A 283 18.20 26.44 23.47
C THR A 283 19.27 25.49 24.04
N MET A 284 19.42 24.29 23.48
CA MET A 284 20.47 23.35 23.85
C MET A 284 21.87 23.87 23.49
N HIS A 285 22.04 24.46 22.31
CA HIS A 285 23.32 25.07 21.91
C HIS A 285 23.71 26.26 22.79
N ILE A 286 22.75 27.08 23.22
CA ILE A 286 22.98 28.18 24.17
C ILE A 286 23.42 27.63 25.53
N LYS A 287 22.73 26.60 26.07
CA LYS A 287 23.10 25.97 27.36
C LYS A 287 24.48 25.31 27.33
N ILE A 288 24.87 24.70 26.20
CA ILE A 288 26.20 24.10 26.01
C ILE A 288 27.28 25.18 25.93
N ALA A 289 27.01 26.31 25.27
CA ALA A 289 27.92 27.45 25.21
C ALA A 289 28.17 28.08 26.58
N ASP A 290 27.13 28.27 27.39
CA ASP A 290 27.24 28.79 28.76
C ASP A 290 27.98 27.80 29.69
N SER A 291 27.71 26.50 29.54
CA SER A 291 28.41 25.45 30.29
C SER A 291 29.90 25.33 29.94
N ARG A 292 30.30 25.68 28.70
CA ARG A 292 31.71 25.75 28.28
C ARG A 292 32.40 27.01 28.79
N ARG A 293 31.73 28.17 28.80
CA ARG A 293 32.26 29.40 29.42
C ARG A 293 32.50 29.23 30.92
N ASN A 294 31.57 28.61 31.64
CA ASN A 294 31.71 28.39 33.09
C ASN A 294 32.84 27.39 33.45
N ARG A 295 33.08 26.37 32.61
CA ARG A 295 34.22 25.44 32.80
C ARG A 295 35.57 26.09 32.53
N LEU A 296 35.67 26.92 31.49
CA LEU A 296 36.90 27.66 31.17
C LEU A 296 37.25 28.72 32.24
N ALA A 297 36.24 29.26 32.94
CA ALA A 297 36.46 30.14 34.09
C ALA A 297 36.99 29.38 35.32
N GLN A 298 36.50 28.15 35.57
CA GLN A 298 36.93 27.34 36.73
C GLN A 298 38.32 26.70 36.58
N ASP A 299 38.78 26.41 35.36
CA ASP A 299 40.11 25.82 35.13
C ASP A 299 41.26 26.85 35.20
N ARG A 300 40.97 28.15 35.19
CA ARG A 300 42.01 29.19 35.39
C ARG A 300 42.42 29.37 36.85
N ASP A 301 41.62 28.89 37.81
CA ASP A 301 41.84 29.11 39.24
C ASP A 301 42.40 27.89 40.02
N LYS A 302 42.82 26.80 39.34
CA LYS A 302 43.40 25.63 40.02
C LYS A 302 44.94 25.57 39.91
N PRO A 303 45.68 25.55 41.03
CA PRO A 303 47.14 25.36 41.01
C PRO A 303 47.52 23.91 40.65
N ARG A 304 48.50 23.75 39.75
CA ARG A 304 49.04 22.44 39.34
C ARG A 304 50.07 21.94 40.35
N ASN A 305 49.85 20.77 40.94
CA ASN A 305 50.83 20.04 41.76
C ASN A 305 51.34 18.80 40.99
N ILE A 306 52.65 18.67 40.86
CA ILE A 306 53.35 17.52 40.26
C ILE A 306 54.00 16.74 41.40
N ASN A 307 53.80 15.42 41.48
CA ASN A 307 54.59 14.53 42.33
C ASN A 307 54.97 13.25 41.57
N LEU A 308 56.28 12.97 41.56
CA LEU A 308 56.92 11.74 41.10
C LEU A 308 56.94 10.70 42.24
N ARG A 309 56.78 9.41 41.92
CA ARG A 309 57.15 8.30 42.81
C ARG A 309 57.88 7.19 42.03
N TYR A 310 59.02 6.80 42.59
CA TYR A 310 59.82 5.61 42.30
C TYR A 310 59.28 4.44 43.13
N ASP A 311 59.38 3.21 42.60
CA ASP A 311 59.44 1.98 43.38
C ASP A 311 60.35 0.97 42.65
N ASP A 312 61.39 0.53 43.35
CA ASP A 312 62.31 -0.58 43.04
C ASP A 312 62.00 -1.69 44.06
N ASP A 313 61.87 -2.95 43.64
CA ASP A 313 62.79 -4.02 44.03
C ASP A 313 62.33 -5.43 43.62
N ASN A 314 63.34 -6.19 43.20
CA ASN A 314 63.38 -7.56 42.68
C ASN A 314 63.16 -8.67 43.74
N HIS A 315 62.72 -9.85 43.28
CA HIS A 315 63.40 -11.15 43.55
C HIS A 315 62.86 -12.29 42.64
N ASP A 316 63.66 -12.73 41.66
CA ASP A 316 64.31 -14.07 41.54
C ASP A 316 63.58 -15.32 42.10
N SER A 317 63.55 -16.53 41.52
CA SER A 317 64.26 -17.20 40.40
C SER A 317 63.56 -18.52 39.99
N GLN A 318 63.96 -19.03 38.81
CA GLN A 318 63.90 -20.41 38.23
C GLN A 318 62.64 -20.86 37.50
#